data_AF-A0A3R9QC97-F1
#
_entry.id   AF-A0A3R9QC97-F1
#
_cell.length_a   1.000
_cell.length_b   1.000
_cell.length_c   1.000
_cell.angle_alpha   90.00
_cell.angle_beta   90.00
_cell.angle_gamma   90.00
#
_symmetry.space_group_name_H-M   'P 1'
#
loop_
_entity.id
_entity.type
_entity.pdbx_description
1 polymer ?
#
loop_
_entity_poly.entity_id
_entity_poly.type
_entity_poly.pdbx_seq_one_letter_code
_entity_poly.pdbx_strand_id
1 'polypeptide(L)'
;MNHLTEEQLIEHYYGESQQPTRIDGHLRECSQCADIYAALRNDLAAIEPITPPARDAQYGEHVWQSIRNFVPVYEQKHQSLWTRLTNLKALAFVTGCALLVAVAFFAGRQWENHQHPAQIQTAANNAPRQPIVLVVLGDHLDRSERLLVELKHADSAEAAAPVKAEAQDLLSANRLYRASAAKSGDPALTAALDRLERVLVEIANEPDNPSPARLAELQKEMNTDGLLFEVRVLRSRVQGDEKEQQTGAVRTKGVSI
;
A
#
# COMPACT_ATOMS: atom_id res chain seq x y z
N MET A 1 13.61 41.94 -2.08
CA MET A 1 12.66 41.28 -1.17
C MET A 1 11.79 40.37 -2.01
N ASN A 2 11.55 39.13 -1.60
CA ASN A 2 10.74 38.21 -2.42
C ASN A 2 9.27 38.59 -2.29
N HIS A 3 8.61 38.80 -3.43
CA HIS A 3 7.18 39.04 -3.51
C HIS A 3 6.40 37.74 -3.27
N LEU A 4 5.12 37.86 -2.94
CA LEU A 4 4.22 36.73 -2.86
C LEU A 4 3.96 36.17 -4.26
N THR A 5 3.87 34.85 -4.33
CA THR A 5 3.47 34.15 -5.56
C THR A 5 1.95 34.24 -5.75
N GLU A 6 1.48 34.07 -6.97
CA GLU A 6 0.05 34.11 -7.29
C GLU A 6 -0.71 32.99 -6.57
N GLU A 7 -0.13 31.80 -6.49
CA GLU A 7 -0.70 30.65 -5.77
C GLU A 7 -0.94 30.97 -4.29
N GLN A 8 0.01 31.64 -3.63
CA GLN A 8 -0.13 32.06 -2.24
C GLN A 8 -1.25 33.08 -2.05
N LEU A 9 -1.46 33.96 -3.02
CA LEU A 9 -2.55 34.95 -2.99
C LEU A 9 -3.91 34.27 -3.22
N ILE A 10 -3.97 33.29 -4.12
CA ILE A 10 -5.18 32.49 -4.38
C ILE A 10 -5.55 31.65 -3.15
N GLU A 11 -4.60 30.91 -2.58
CA GLU A 11 -4.81 30.15 -1.34
C GLU A 11 -5.28 31.07 -0.21
N HIS A 12 -4.71 32.26 -0.09
CA HIS A 12 -5.12 33.23 0.92
C HIS A 12 -6.54 33.76 0.70
N TYR A 13 -6.96 33.98 -0.55
CA TYR A 13 -8.33 34.38 -0.89
C TYR A 13 -9.37 33.33 -0.50
N TYR A 14 -9.08 32.04 -0.74
CA TYR A 14 -9.96 30.93 -0.37
C TYR A 14 -9.85 30.52 1.12
N GLY A 15 -8.93 31.13 1.88
CA GLY A 15 -8.70 30.79 3.29
C GLY A 15 -7.91 29.50 3.51
N GLU A 16 -7.26 28.98 2.47
CA GLU A 16 -6.49 27.74 2.45
C GLU A 16 -4.98 27.95 2.68
N SER A 17 -4.53 29.21 2.79
CA SER A 17 -3.11 29.52 2.97
C SER A 17 -2.55 28.93 4.27
N GLN A 18 -1.37 28.32 4.20
CA GLN A 18 -0.68 27.74 5.37
C GLN A 18 -0.14 28.81 6.35
N GLN A 19 0.02 30.05 5.91
CA GLN A 19 0.63 31.14 6.70
C GLN A 19 -0.13 32.49 6.52
N PRO A 20 -1.41 32.57 6.91
CA PRO A 20 -2.25 33.74 6.63
C PRO A 20 -1.71 35.03 7.28
N THR A 21 -1.23 34.94 8.52
CA THR A 21 -0.71 36.11 9.27
C THR A 21 0.56 36.71 8.65
N ARG A 22 1.39 35.88 8.02
CA ARG A 22 2.60 36.33 7.31
C ARG A 22 2.24 37.03 6.01
N ILE A 23 1.25 36.49 5.29
CA ILE A 23 0.73 37.09 4.06
C ILE A 23 0.09 38.45 4.39
N ASP A 24 -0.75 38.52 5.42
CA ASP A 24 -1.35 39.79 5.89
C ASP A 24 -0.30 40.82 6.32
N GLY A 25 0.80 40.37 6.93
CA GLY A 25 1.95 41.23 7.24
C GLY A 25 2.60 41.78 5.98
N HIS A 26 2.90 40.90 5.02
CA HIS A 26 3.53 41.29 3.75
C HIS A 26 2.65 42.21 2.90
N LEU A 27 1.34 41.98 2.85
CA LEU A 27 0.39 42.83 2.12
C LEU A 27 0.30 44.25 2.73
N ARG A 28 0.59 44.43 4.02
CA ARG A 28 0.69 45.76 4.65
C ARG A 28 2.00 46.46 4.36
N GLU A 29 3.07 45.71 4.17
CA GLU A 29 4.44 46.24 3.96
C GLU A 29 4.78 46.45 2.48
N CYS A 30 4.16 45.70 1.55
CA CYS A 30 4.47 45.73 0.12
C CYS A 30 3.25 46.17 -0.70
N SER A 31 3.26 47.43 -1.19
CA SER A 31 2.18 47.99 -1.99
C SER A 31 1.93 47.23 -3.30
N GLN A 32 2.99 46.78 -3.96
CA GLN A 32 2.88 46.02 -5.21
C GLN A 32 2.10 44.70 -5.02
N CYS A 33 2.37 43.96 -3.95
CA CYS A 33 1.63 42.74 -3.64
C CYS A 33 0.18 43.04 -3.24
N ALA A 34 -0.06 44.16 -2.55
CA ALA A 34 -1.41 44.60 -2.21
C ALA A 34 -2.25 44.95 -3.45
N ASP A 35 -1.64 45.62 -4.43
CA ASP A 35 -2.28 45.98 -5.70
C ASP A 35 -2.64 44.72 -6.51
N ILE A 36 -1.70 43.76 -6.62
CA ILE A 36 -1.93 42.47 -7.29
C ILE A 36 -3.05 41.70 -6.59
N TYR A 37 -3.05 41.65 -5.26
CA TYR A 37 -4.09 40.97 -4.51
C TYR A 37 -5.46 41.63 -4.68
N ALA A 38 -5.52 42.96 -4.72
CA ALA A 38 -6.76 43.69 -4.97
C ALA A 38 -7.31 43.42 -6.39
N ALA A 39 -6.45 43.37 -7.40
CA ALA A 39 -6.85 43.00 -8.76
C ALA A 39 -7.42 41.57 -8.81
N LEU A 40 -6.71 40.59 -8.24
CA LEU A 40 -7.17 39.20 -8.15
C LEU A 40 -8.54 39.08 -7.46
N ARG A 41 -8.75 39.80 -6.34
CA ARG A 41 -10.03 39.81 -5.63
C ARG A 41 -11.18 40.33 -6.49
N ASN A 42 -10.93 41.35 -7.31
CA ASN A 42 -11.95 41.89 -8.21
C ASN A 42 -12.32 40.90 -9.31
N ASP A 43 -11.31 40.25 -9.92
CA ASP A 43 -11.52 39.25 -10.97
C ASP A 43 -12.31 38.05 -10.44
N LEU A 44 -11.96 37.54 -9.25
CA LEU A 44 -12.66 36.43 -8.62
C LEU A 44 -14.06 36.80 -8.14
N ALA A 45 -14.28 38.04 -7.68
CA ALA A 45 -15.60 38.52 -7.28
C ALA A 45 -16.54 38.75 -8.48
N ALA A 46 -15.99 38.95 -9.68
CA ALA A 46 -16.78 39.06 -10.91
C ALA A 46 -17.40 37.72 -11.34
N ILE A 47 -16.90 36.59 -10.81
CA ILE A 47 -17.46 35.27 -11.06
C ILE A 47 -18.71 35.10 -10.20
N GLU A 48 -19.88 35.29 -10.81
CA GLU A 48 -21.15 35.06 -10.14
C GLU A 48 -21.32 33.56 -9.85
N PRO A 49 -21.55 33.15 -8.59
CA PRO A 49 -21.81 31.77 -8.26
C PRO A 49 -23.12 31.35 -8.94
N ILE A 50 -23.02 30.41 -9.89
CA ILE A 50 -24.18 29.82 -10.54
C ILE A 50 -24.94 29.07 -9.45
N THR A 51 -26.13 29.56 -9.10
CA THR A 51 -27.03 28.84 -8.21
C THR A 51 -27.47 27.56 -8.92
N PRO A 52 -27.19 26.38 -8.36
CA PRO A 52 -27.68 25.14 -8.95
C PRO A 52 -29.21 25.18 -9.02
N PRO A 53 -29.84 24.74 -10.13
CA PRO A 53 -31.28 24.69 -10.21
C PRO A 53 -31.84 23.78 -9.10
N ALA A 54 -33.02 24.11 -8.60
CA ALA A 54 -33.71 23.30 -7.60
C ALA A 54 -33.90 21.87 -8.14
N ARG A 55 -33.41 20.87 -7.40
CA ARG A 55 -33.57 19.46 -7.73
C ARG A 55 -34.86 18.96 -7.11
N ASP A 56 -35.75 18.41 -7.93
CA ASP A 56 -36.93 17.72 -7.43
C ASP A 56 -36.57 16.35 -6.82
N ALA A 57 -37.53 15.71 -6.15
CA ALA A 57 -37.35 14.40 -5.51
C ALA A 57 -37.04 13.26 -6.49
N GLN A 58 -37.31 13.44 -7.79
CA GLN A 58 -37.15 12.45 -8.86
C GLN A 58 -35.87 12.65 -9.66
N TYR A 59 -35.13 13.75 -9.44
CA TYR A 59 -33.90 14.10 -10.14
C TYR A 59 -32.89 12.95 -10.18
N GLY A 60 -32.69 12.25 -9.06
CA GLY A 60 -31.79 11.11 -8.98
C GLY A 60 -32.17 9.97 -9.91
N GLU A 61 -33.47 9.67 -10.01
CA GLU A 61 -33.99 8.61 -10.89
C GLU A 61 -33.83 9.00 -12.36
N HIS A 62 -34.15 10.25 -12.72
CA HIS A 62 -33.97 10.75 -14.09
C HIS A 62 -32.51 10.71 -14.54
N VAL A 63 -31.58 11.11 -13.66
CA VAL A 63 -30.14 11.02 -13.93
C VAL A 63 -29.72 9.55 -14.06
N TRP A 64 -30.12 8.69 -13.12
CA TRP A 64 -29.78 7.27 -13.16
C TRP A 64 -30.25 6.59 -14.45
N GLN A 65 -31.49 6.84 -14.89
CA GLN A 65 -32.01 6.31 -16.13
C GLN A 65 -31.24 6.78 -17.37
N SER A 66 -30.69 8.00 -17.35
CA SER A 66 -29.87 8.51 -18.44
C SER A 66 -28.49 7.85 -18.51
N ILE A 67 -27.88 7.53 -17.36
CA ILE A 67 -26.51 7.00 -17.31
C ILE A 67 -26.42 5.48 -17.28
N ARG A 68 -27.50 4.77 -16.90
CA ARG A 68 -27.47 3.31 -16.67
C ARG A 68 -26.92 2.50 -17.84
N ASN A 69 -27.12 2.97 -19.08
CA ASN A 69 -26.65 2.27 -20.29
C ASN A 69 -25.16 2.52 -20.58
N PHE A 70 -24.57 3.54 -19.97
CA PHE A 70 -23.16 3.91 -20.14
C PHE A 70 -22.27 3.35 -19.04
N VAL A 71 -22.85 2.80 -17.96
CA VAL A 71 -22.10 2.19 -16.87
C VAL A 71 -21.84 0.72 -17.22
N PRO A 72 -20.57 0.28 -17.32
CA PRO A 72 -20.27 -1.12 -17.55
C PRO A 72 -20.77 -1.96 -16.36
N VAL A 73 -21.49 -3.04 -16.67
CA VAL A 73 -21.90 -4.01 -15.65
C VAL A 73 -20.64 -4.66 -15.09
N TYR A 74 -20.46 -4.60 -13.77
CA TYR A 74 -19.38 -5.30 -13.09
C TYR A 74 -19.62 -6.80 -13.18
N GLU A 75 -19.01 -7.46 -14.17
CA GLU A 75 -19.02 -8.91 -14.27
C GLU A 75 -18.06 -9.52 -13.25
N GLN A 76 -18.61 -10.07 -12.17
CA GLN A 76 -17.86 -10.98 -11.29
C GLN A 76 -17.44 -12.21 -12.12
N LYS A 77 -16.15 -12.27 -12.46
CA LYS A 77 -15.55 -13.36 -13.25
C LYS A 77 -15.62 -14.67 -12.48
N HIS A 78 -16.69 -15.44 -12.70
CA HIS A 78 -16.86 -16.78 -12.14
C HIS A 78 -15.81 -17.72 -12.74
N GLN A 79 -14.83 -18.13 -11.94
CA GLN A 79 -13.81 -19.08 -12.39
C GLN A 79 -14.44 -20.45 -12.62
N SER A 80 -14.66 -20.78 -13.90
CA SER A 80 -15.25 -22.04 -14.35
C SER A 80 -14.37 -23.25 -14.03
N LEU A 81 -15.01 -24.32 -13.54
CA LEU A 81 -14.43 -25.63 -13.22
C LEU A 81 -13.64 -26.27 -14.37
N TRP A 82 -13.79 -25.78 -15.60
CA TRP A 82 -13.03 -26.23 -16.77
C TRP A 82 -11.51 -26.01 -16.66
N THR A 83 -11.05 -25.01 -15.89
CA THR A 83 -9.61 -24.80 -15.64
C THR A 83 -9.01 -25.83 -14.68
N ARG A 84 -9.83 -26.60 -13.94
CA ARG A 84 -9.35 -27.71 -13.10
C ARG A 84 -9.00 -28.96 -13.90
N LEU A 85 -9.65 -29.22 -15.04
CA LEU A 85 -9.42 -30.44 -15.81
C LEU A 85 -8.08 -30.41 -16.58
N THR A 86 -7.62 -29.23 -16.99
CA THR A 86 -6.34 -29.06 -17.70
C THR A 86 -5.12 -29.32 -16.81
N ASN A 87 -5.28 -29.35 -15.48
CA ASN A 87 -4.21 -29.57 -14.51
C ASN A 87 -3.92 -31.05 -14.22
N LEU A 88 -4.71 -32.00 -14.74
CA LEU A 88 -4.48 -33.44 -14.55
C LEU A 88 -3.24 -33.95 -15.31
N LYS A 89 -2.91 -33.37 -16.47
CA LYS A 89 -1.67 -33.71 -17.21
C LYS A 89 -0.42 -33.22 -16.49
N ALA A 90 -0.52 -32.12 -15.75
CA ALA A 90 0.57 -31.63 -14.90
C ALA A 90 0.85 -32.57 -13.71
N LEU A 91 -0.18 -33.23 -13.19
CA LEU A 91 -0.04 -34.16 -12.06
C LEU A 91 0.80 -35.41 -12.41
N ALA A 92 0.71 -35.90 -13.66
CA ALA A 92 1.50 -37.04 -14.13
C ALA A 92 3.00 -36.73 -14.27
N PHE A 93 3.36 -35.47 -14.53
CA PHE A 93 4.75 -35.04 -14.62
C PHE A 93 5.40 -34.92 -13.23
N VAL A 94 4.63 -34.46 -12.24
CA VAL A 94 5.08 -34.32 -10.85
C VAL A 94 5.36 -35.68 -10.19
N THR A 95 4.53 -36.70 -10.45
CA THR A 95 4.76 -38.05 -9.90
C THR A 95 6.01 -38.71 -10.48
N GLY A 96 6.29 -38.50 -11.77
CA GLY A 96 7.52 -38.97 -12.41
C GLY A 96 8.79 -38.35 -11.81
N CYS A 97 8.81 -37.03 -11.61
CA CYS A 97 9.94 -36.33 -10.99
C CYS A 97 10.15 -36.75 -9.53
N ALA A 98 9.08 -36.96 -8.76
CA ALA A 98 9.18 -37.39 -7.37
C ALA A 98 9.82 -38.78 -7.23
N LEU A 99 9.51 -39.73 -8.13
CA LEU A 99 10.13 -41.05 -8.14
C LEU A 99 11.63 -40.99 -8.46
N LEU A 100 12.04 -40.17 -9.41
CA LEU A 100 13.47 -40.00 -9.73
C LEU A 100 14.25 -39.39 -8.56
N VAL A 101 13.68 -38.40 -7.88
CA VAL A 101 14.30 -37.80 -6.68
C VAL A 101 14.37 -38.81 -5.54
N ALA A 102 13.33 -39.63 -5.33
CA ALA A 102 13.35 -40.66 -4.29
C ALA A 102 14.42 -41.72 -4.55
N VAL A 103 14.57 -42.19 -5.79
CA VAL A 103 15.62 -43.15 -6.17
C VAL A 103 17.02 -42.55 -6.00
N ALA A 104 17.23 -41.31 -6.46
CA ALA A 104 18.51 -40.61 -6.29
C ALA A 104 18.85 -40.38 -4.81
N PHE A 105 17.85 -40.04 -3.99
CA PHE A 105 18.01 -39.84 -2.55
C PHE A 105 18.39 -41.13 -1.82
N PHE A 106 17.70 -42.24 -2.11
CA PHE A 106 18.00 -43.53 -1.49
C PHE A 106 19.35 -44.10 -1.96
N ALA A 107 19.70 -43.92 -3.24
CA ALA A 107 21.03 -44.29 -3.75
C ALA A 107 22.15 -43.48 -3.09
N GLY A 108 21.96 -42.17 -2.91
CA GLY A 108 22.91 -41.30 -2.22
C GLY A 108 23.05 -41.64 -0.73
N ARG A 109 21.93 -41.90 -0.05
CA ARG A 109 21.92 -42.24 1.38
C ARG A 109 22.59 -43.58 1.69
N GLN A 110 22.48 -44.56 0.79
CA GLN A 110 23.16 -45.85 0.93
C GLN A 110 24.68 -45.73 0.70
N TRP A 111 25.09 -44.81 -0.18
CA TRP A 111 26.49 -44.52 -0.48
C TRP A 111 27.19 -43.73 0.64
N GLU A 112 26.47 -42.79 1.25
CA GLU A 112 26.98 -41.95 2.35
C GLU A 112 27.26 -42.75 3.63
N ASN A 113 26.51 -43.83 3.89
CA ASN A 113 26.75 -44.70 5.05
C ASN A 113 28.02 -45.56 4.93
N HIS A 114 28.63 -45.66 3.75
CA HIS A 114 29.93 -46.32 3.54
C HIS A 114 31.13 -45.35 3.61
N GLN A 115 30.90 -44.04 3.67
CA GLN A 115 31.96 -43.02 3.65
C GLN A 115 31.70 -41.95 4.71
N HIS A 116 32.30 -42.11 5.89
CA HIS A 116 32.46 -41.03 6.85
C HIS A 116 33.90 -41.01 7.40
N PRO A 117 34.49 -39.85 7.76
CA PRO A 117 34.12 -38.46 7.45
C PRO A 117 35.28 -37.68 6.81
N ALA A 118 34.98 -36.80 5.85
CA ALA A 118 35.87 -35.70 5.49
C ALA A 118 35.10 -34.38 5.51
N GLN A 119 35.76 -33.38 6.06
CA GLN A 119 35.28 -32.08 6.48
C GLN A 119 34.48 -31.29 5.42
N ILE A 120 33.37 -30.74 5.88
CA ILE A 120 32.74 -29.44 5.55
C ILE A 120 33.23 -28.74 4.28
N GLN A 121 32.30 -28.54 3.35
CA GLN A 121 32.13 -27.28 2.61
C GLN A 121 30.64 -27.07 2.34
N THR A 122 29.97 -26.37 3.26
CA THR A 122 28.69 -25.73 3.00
C THR A 122 28.93 -24.58 2.02
N ALA A 123 28.80 -24.87 0.73
CA ALA A 123 28.49 -23.84 -0.24
C ALA A 123 27.10 -23.30 0.12
N ALA A 124 27.06 -22.07 0.65
CA ALA A 124 25.85 -21.31 0.84
C ALA A 124 25.19 -21.11 -0.52
N ASN A 125 24.29 -22.02 -0.90
CA ASN A 125 23.39 -21.86 -2.03
C ASN A 125 22.33 -20.82 -1.65
N ASN A 126 22.73 -19.54 -1.71
CA ASN A 126 21.81 -18.43 -1.86
C ASN A 126 21.23 -18.46 -3.29
N ALA A 127 20.28 -19.37 -3.51
CA ALA A 127 19.44 -19.29 -4.69
C ALA A 127 18.46 -18.10 -4.52
N PRO A 128 18.32 -17.22 -5.53
CA PRO A 128 17.62 -15.95 -5.38
C PRO A 128 16.14 -16.19 -5.13
N ARG A 129 15.67 -15.76 -3.95
CA ARG A 129 14.25 -15.68 -3.63
C ARG A 129 13.55 -14.83 -4.68
N GLN A 130 12.42 -15.33 -5.16
CA GLN A 130 11.76 -14.91 -6.39
C GLN A 130 11.44 -13.40 -6.44
N PRO A 131 11.86 -12.66 -7.49
CA PRO A 131 11.82 -11.19 -7.54
C PRO A 131 10.40 -10.59 -7.56
N ILE A 132 9.36 -11.38 -7.86
CA ILE A 132 7.98 -10.90 -7.97
C ILE A 132 7.33 -10.73 -6.58
N VAL A 133 7.74 -11.51 -5.58
CA VAL A 133 7.17 -11.42 -4.21
C VAL A 133 7.72 -10.21 -3.46
N LEU A 134 8.96 -9.80 -3.77
CA LEU A 134 9.65 -8.71 -3.06
C LEU A 134 9.07 -7.33 -3.44
N VAL A 135 8.87 -7.09 -4.74
CA VAL A 135 8.30 -5.82 -5.26
C VAL A 135 6.86 -5.60 -4.77
N VAL A 136 6.09 -6.68 -4.72
CA VAL A 136 4.67 -6.64 -4.34
C VAL A 136 4.52 -6.53 -2.81
N LEU A 137 5.47 -7.05 -2.04
CA LEU A 137 5.55 -6.84 -0.59
C LEU A 137 5.97 -5.40 -0.23
N GLY A 138 6.91 -4.82 -0.98
CA GLY A 138 7.36 -3.43 -0.78
C GLY A 138 6.20 -2.43 -0.90
N ASP A 139 5.39 -2.59 -1.94
CA ASP A 139 4.19 -1.77 -2.17
C ASP A 139 3.15 -1.95 -1.04
N HIS A 140 2.91 -3.19 -0.60
CA HIS A 140 2.00 -3.48 0.51
C HIS A 140 2.44 -2.80 1.82
N LEU A 141 3.74 -2.85 2.13
CA LEU A 141 4.28 -2.20 3.33
C LEU A 141 4.21 -0.67 3.23
N ASP A 142 4.39 -0.09 2.05
CA ASP A 142 4.24 1.36 1.83
C ASP A 142 2.80 1.82 2.03
N ARG A 143 1.84 1.10 1.45
CA ARG A 143 0.41 1.38 1.62
C ARG A 143 -0.04 1.20 3.06
N SER A 144 0.49 0.18 3.76
CA SER A 144 0.24 -0.02 5.18
C SER A 144 0.83 1.11 6.04
N GLU A 145 2.02 1.61 5.72
CA GLU A 145 2.59 2.76 6.42
C GLU A 145 1.71 4.01 6.25
N ARG A 146 1.28 4.30 5.03
CA ARG A 146 0.42 5.45 4.72
C ARG A 146 -0.87 5.41 5.53
N LEU A 147 -1.56 4.27 5.52
CA LEU A 147 -2.77 4.05 6.31
C LEU A 147 -2.54 4.28 7.82
N LEU A 148 -1.46 3.74 8.39
CA LEU A 148 -1.16 3.92 9.82
C LEU A 148 -0.82 5.38 10.16
N VAL A 149 -0.21 6.12 9.23
CA VAL A 149 0.02 7.57 9.38
C VAL A 149 -1.29 8.33 9.29
N GLU A 150 -2.18 8.00 8.37
CA GLU A 150 -3.50 8.62 8.26
C GLU A 150 -4.34 8.36 9.51
N LEU A 151 -4.37 7.12 10.00
CA LEU A 151 -5.04 6.75 11.24
C LEU A 151 -4.51 7.54 12.45
N LYS A 152 -3.18 7.77 12.50
CA LYS A 152 -2.55 8.56 13.57
C LYS A 152 -3.04 10.02 13.59
N HIS A 153 -3.41 10.57 12.43
CA HIS A 153 -3.87 11.95 12.31
C HIS A 153 -5.40 12.07 12.19
N ALA A 154 -6.13 10.96 12.13
CA ALA A 154 -7.59 10.97 12.13
C ALA A 154 -8.13 11.40 13.49
N ASP A 155 -8.78 12.57 13.53
CA ASP A 155 -9.34 13.20 14.73
C ASP A 155 -10.88 13.12 14.80
N SER A 156 -11.50 12.69 13.70
CA SER A 156 -12.96 12.65 13.52
C SER A 156 -13.40 11.36 12.82
N ALA A 157 -14.67 11.01 12.99
CA ALA A 157 -15.29 9.88 12.32
C ALA A 157 -15.27 9.99 10.79
N GLU A 158 -15.43 11.20 10.27
CA GLU A 158 -15.38 11.51 8.84
C GLU A 158 -13.97 11.27 8.28
N ALA A 159 -12.92 11.64 9.03
CA ALA A 159 -11.54 11.34 8.68
C ALA A 159 -11.19 9.84 8.79
N ALA A 160 -11.89 9.09 9.64
CA ALA A 160 -11.67 7.65 9.83
C ALA A 160 -12.36 6.75 8.78
N ALA A 161 -13.40 7.25 8.11
CA ALA A 161 -14.13 6.50 7.07
C ALA A 161 -13.24 6.01 5.89
N PRO A 162 -12.39 6.85 5.25
CA PRO A 162 -11.50 6.37 4.20
C PRO A 162 -10.46 5.36 4.72
N VAL A 163 -9.95 5.57 5.94
CA VAL A 163 -9.01 4.67 6.60
C VAL A 163 -9.62 3.29 6.82
N LYS A 164 -10.90 3.21 7.19
CA LYS A 164 -11.63 1.94 7.32
C LYS A 164 -11.72 1.17 6.00
N ALA A 165 -12.10 1.85 4.92
CA ALA A 165 -12.22 1.22 3.60
C ALA A 165 -10.86 0.68 3.13
N GLU A 166 -9.79 1.46 3.29
CA GLU A 166 -8.45 1.02 2.92
C GLU A 166 -7.92 -0.11 3.81
N ALA A 167 -8.26 -0.12 5.11
CA ALA A 167 -7.88 -1.22 6.00
C ALA A 167 -8.52 -2.56 5.59
N GLN A 168 -9.77 -2.54 5.10
CA GLN A 168 -10.44 -3.74 4.58
C GLN A 168 -9.73 -4.31 3.35
N ASP A 169 -9.30 -3.44 2.43
CA ASP A 169 -8.53 -3.84 1.25
C ASP A 169 -7.18 -4.45 1.65
N LEU A 170 -6.44 -3.76 2.53
CA LEU A 170 -5.12 -4.20 3.00
C LEU A 170 -5.17 -5.52 3.78
N LEU A 171 -6.27 -5.80 4.50
CA LEU A 171 -6.42 -7.03 5.27
C LEU A 171 -6.37 -8.27 4.37
N SER A 172 -7.00 -8.21 3.19
CA SER A 172 -7.00 -9.32 2.24
C SER A 172 -5.59 -9.63 1.70
N ALA A 173 -4.84 -8.59 1.36
CA ALA A 173 -3.47 -8.71 0.86
C ALA A 173 -2.50 -9.17 1.98
N ASN A 174 -2.65 -8.64 3.19
CA ASN A 174 -1.84 -9.02 4.35
C ASN A 174 -1.87 -10.54 4.61
N ARG A 175 -3.06 -11.15 4.59
CA ARG A 175 -3.22 -12.60 4.78
C ARG A 175 -2.44 -13.43 3.74
N LEU A 176 -2.40 -12.97 2.50
CA LEU A 176 -1.64 -13.61 1.43
C LEU A 176 -0.14 -13.52 1.69
N TYR A 177 0.37 -12.33 2.07
CA TYR A 177 1.79 -12.16 2.39
C TYR A 177 2.21 -12.94 3.62
N ARG A 178 1.36 -13.05 4.65
CA ARG A 178 1.67 -13.86 5.82
C ARG A 178 1.83 -15.33 5.47
N ALA A 179 0.93 -15.87 4.64
CA ALA A 179 1.02 -17.25 4.17
C ALA A 179 2.30 -17.51 3.35
N SER A 180 2.81 -16.49 2.64
CA SER A 180 4.10 -16.54 1.95
C SER A 180 5.29 -16.44 2.91
N ALA A 181 5.23 -15.49 3.87
CA ALA A 181 6.28 -15.24 4.87
C ALA A 181 6.55 -16.47 5.76
N ALA A 182 5.48 -17.16 6.16
CA ALA A 182 5.57 -18.40 6.93
C ALA A 182 6.30 -19.52 6.18
N LYS A 183 6.16 -19.58 4.85
CA LYS A 183 6.85 -20.56 4.00
C LYS A 183 8.31 -20.19 3.74
N SER A 184 8.64 -18.89 3.71
CA SER A 184 10.00 -18.41 3.50
C SER A 184 10.88 -18.45 4.76
N GLY A 185 10.28 -18.72 5.93
CA GLY A 185 10.99 -18.86 7.19
C GLY A 185 11.53 -17.54 7.76
N ASP A 186 10.85 -16.43 7.51
CA ASP A 186 11.19 -15.12 8.08
C ASP A 186 10.30 -14.82 9.30
N PRO A 187 10.79 -15.07 10.54
CA PRO A 187 9.99 -14.88 11.74
C PRO A 187 9.73 -13.40 12.03
N ALA A 188 10.63 -12.49 11.63
CA ALA A 188 10.47 -11.06 11.88
C ALA A 188 9.37 -10.47 10.98
N LEU A 189 9.39 -10.84 9.69
CA LEU A 189 8.33 -10.46 8.75
C LEU A 189 6.98 -11.08 9.15
N THR A 190 6.97 -12.36 9.53
CA THR A 190 5.73 -13.05 9.95
C THR A 190 5.11 -12.37 11.17
N ALA A 191 5.91 -12.08 12.22
CA ALA A 191 5.42 -11.45 13.44
C ALA A 191 4.89 -10.02 13.20
N ALA A 192 5.53 -9.26 12.31
CA ALA A 192 5.05 -7.93 11.95
C ALA A 192 3.75 -7.97 11.13
N LEU A 193 3.64 -8.91 10.18
CA LEU A 193 2.41 -9.10 9.42
C LEU A 193 1.25 -9.56 10.33
N ASP A 194 1.53 -10.38 11.35
CA ASP A 194 0.54 -10.77 12.38
C ASP A 194 0.03 -9.57 13.19
N ARG A 195 0.94 -8.70 13.68
CA ARG A 195 0.54 -7.48 14.40
C ARG A 195 -0.23 -6.52 13.51
N LEU A 196 0.20 -6.37 12.25
CA LEU A 196 -0.50 -5.57 11.26
C LEU A 196 -1.91 -6.15 10.98
N GLU A 197 -2.06 -7.47 10.88
CA GLU A 197 -3.38 -8.10 10.71
C GLU A 197 -4.32 -7.76 11.88
N ARG A 198 -3.85 -7.84 13.13
CA ARG A 198 -4.67 -7.48 14.31
C ARG A 198 -5.21 -6.05 14.20
N VAL A 199 -4.34 -5.08 13.95
CA VAL A 199 -4.73 -3.66 13.84
C VAL A 199 -5.66 -3.44 12.64
N LEU A 200 -5.38 -4.04 11.49
CA LEU A 200 -6.25 -3.95 10.31
C LEU A 200 -7.64 -4.54 10.56
N VAL A 201 -7.73 -5.65 11.29
CA VAL A 201 -9.02 -6.26 11.68
C VAL A 201 -9.80 -5.33 12.60
N GLU A 202 -9.15 -4.68 13.56
CA GLU A 202 -9.82 -3.76 14.46
C GLU A 202 -10.36 -2.52 13.73
N ILE A 203 -9.54 -1.91 12.86
CA ILE A 203 -9.96 -0.76 12.04
C ILE A 203 -11.09 -1.16 11.09
N ALA A 204 -10.99 -2.32 10.42
CA ALA A 204 -11.97 -2.79 9.46
C ALA A 204 -13.36 -3.06 10.08
N ASN A 205 -13.40 -3.44 11.36
CA ASN A 205 -14.61 -3.73 12.12
C ASN A 205 -15.12 -2.55 12.95
N GLU A 206 -14.47 -1.40 12.87
CA GLU A 206 -14.89 -0.20 13.59
C GLU A 206 -16.28 0.29 13.06
N PRO A 207 -17.22 0.72 13.93
CA PRO A 207 -18.49 1.30 13.51
C PRO A 207 -18.31 2.46 12.54
N ASP A 208 -19.30 2.72 11.68
CA ASP A 208 -19.23 3.78 10.64
C ASP A 208 -19.09 5.19 11.22
N ASN A 209 -19.41 5.38 12.51
CA ASN A 209 -19.21 6.62 13.23
C ASN A 209 -18.48 6.35 14.56
N PRO A 210 -17.15 6.14 14.53
CA PRO A 210 -16.39 5.85 15.72
C PRO A 210 -16.37 7.05 16.67
N SER A 211 -16.53 6.79 17.96
CA SER A 211 -16.36 7.84 18.96
C SER A 211 -14.88 8.29 19.01
N PRO A 212 -14.59 9.57 19.31
CA PRO A 212 -13.21 10.05 19.44
C PRO A 212 -12.38 9.27 20.48
N ALA A 213 -13.03 8.81 21.56
CA ALA A 213 -12.38 7.97 22.57
C ALA A 213 -11.95 6.61 22.01
N ARG A 214 -12.73 6.04 21.09
CA ARG A 214 -12.43 4.75 20.46
C ARG A 214 -11.30 4.87 19.43
N LEU A 215 -11.28 5.95 18.65
CA LEU A 215 -10.15 6.29 17.78
C LEU A 215 -8.86 6.48 18.57
N ALA A 216 -8.92 7.18 19.71
CA ALA A 216 -7.77 7.37 20.59
C ALA A 216 -7.24 6.05 21.16
N GLU A 217 -8.11 5.09 21.49
CA GLU A 217 -7.68 3.77 21.95
C GLU A 217 -6.99 2.97 20.84
N LEU A 218 -7.54 2.98 19.61
CA LEU A 218 -6.91 2.34 18.45
C LEU A 218 -5.52 2.94 18.16
N GLN A 219 -5.40 4.27 18.19
CA GLN A 219 -4.13 4.96 18.01
C GLN A 219 -3.13 4.58 19.12
N LYS A 220 -3.60 4.46 20.36
CA LYS A 220 -2.77 4.06 21.50
C LYS A 220 -2.29 2.61 21.37
N GLU A 221 -3.15 1.68 20.96
CA GLU A 221 -2.80 0.28 20.74
C GLU A 221 -1.75 0.14 19.62
N MET A 222 -1.99 0.77 18.47
CA MET A 222 -1.03 0.85 17.37
C MET A 222 0.34 1.42 17.80
N ASN A 223 0.34 2.47 18.63
CA ASN A 223 1.58 3.09 19.13
C ASN A 223 2.30 2.21 20.17
N THR A 224 1.54 1.52 21.03
CA THR A 224 2.09 0.62 22.07
C THR A 224 2.81 -0.56 21.45
N ASP A 225 2.25 -1.12 20.38
CA ASP A 225 2.87 -2.21 19.62
C ASP A 225 4.03 -1.75 18.73
N GLY A 226 4.28 -0.44 18.63
CA GLY A 226 5.35 0.12 17.81
C GLY A 226 5.19 -0.18 16.31
N LEU A 227 3.97 -0.49 15.87
CA LEU A 227 3.72 -1.10 14.56
C LEU A 227 4.22 -0.24 13.40
N LEU A 228 4.01 1.08 13.45
CA LEU A 228 4.48 2.01 12.43
C LEU A 228 6.01 1.98 12.26
N PHE A 229 6.75 1.84 13.37
CA PHE A 229 8.21 1.73 13.32
C PHE A 229 8.64 0.40 12.71
N GLU A 230 8.01 -0.70 13.10
CA GLU A 230 8.32 -2.02 12.53
C GLU A 230 8.08 -2.09 11.03
N VAL A 231 6.94 -1.56 10.55
CA VAL A 231 6.61 -1.48 9.12
C VAL A 231 7.68 -0.68 8.36
N ARG A 232 8.13 0.45 8.90
CA ARG A 232 9.23 1.24 8.31
C ARG A 232 10.55 0.48 8.22
N VAL A 233 10.92 -0.24 9.28
CA VAL A 233 12.15 -1.05 9.30
C VAL A 233 12.08 -2.14 8.25
N LEU A 234 10.95 -2.86 8.14
CA LEU A 234 10.77 -3.91 7.15
C LEU A 234 10.77 -3.35 5.72
N ARG A 235 10.11 -2.21 5.48
CA ARG A 235 10.14 -1.52 4.19
C ARG A 235 11.57 -1.19 3.77
N SER A 236 12.39 -0.68 4.71
CA SER A 236 13.80 -0.38 4.45
C SER A 236 14.62 -1.62 4.10
N ARG A 237 14.32 -2.78 4.71
CA ARG A 237 15.01 -4.05 4.40
C ARG A 237 14.63 -4.54 3.00
N VAL A 238 13.34 -4.57 2.69
CA VAL A 238 12.82 -4.99 1.37
C VAL A 238 13.39 -4.11 0.25
N GLN A 239 13.42 -2.78 0.43
CA GLN A 239 14.02 -1.87 -0.56
C GLN A 239 15.55 -2.02 -0.68
N GLY A 240 16.23 -2.42 0.39
CA GLY A 240 17.67 -2.73 0.37
C GLY A 240 17.95 -3.96 -0.50
N ASP A 241 17.19 -5.03 -0.26
CA ASP A 241 17.28 -6.28 -1.01
C ASP A 241 16.98 -6.08 -2.52
N GLU A 242 16.02 -5.22 -2.86
CA GLU A 242 15.73 -4.86 -4.26
C GLU A 242 16.92 -4.17 -4.95
N LYS A 243 17.57 -3.23 -4.28
CA LYS A 243 18.72 -2.48 -4.82
C LYS A 243 19.96 -3.36 -4.97
N GLU A 244 20.20 -4.28 -4.04
CA GLU A 244 21.30 -5.25 -4.13
C GLU A 244 21.07 -6.26 -5.27
N GLN A 245 19.83 -6.71 -5.49
CA GLN A 245 19.50 -7.60 -6.61
C GLN A 245 19.61 -6.89 -7.97
N GLN A 246 19.22 -5.61 -8.07
CA GLN A 246 19.36 -4.83 -9.30
C GLN A 246 20.83 -4.52 -9.62
N THR A 247 21.66 -4.19 -8.63
CA THR A 247 23.09 -3.91 -8.83
C THR A 247 23.91 -5.18 -9.13
N GLY A 248 23.54 -6.33 -8.53
CA GLY A 248 24.11 -7.64 -8.85
C GLY A 248 23.77 -8.13 -10.26
N ALA A 249 22.56 -7.84 -10.76
CA ALA A 249 22.14 -8.18 -12.12
C ALA A 249 22.83 -7.31 -13.20
N VAL A 250 23.24 -6.09 -12.86
CA VAL A 250 23.99 -5.20 -13.77
C VAL A 250 25.47 -5.60 -13.84
N ARG A 251 26.08 -6.05 -12.72
CA ARG A 251 27.49 -6.49 -12.71
C ARG A 251 27.76 -7.80 -13.46
N THR A 252 26.78 -8.70 -13.57
CA THR A 252 26.96 -10.00 -14.25
C THR A 252 26.80 -9.95 -15.78
N LYS A 253 26.32 -8.82 -16.34
CA LYS A 253 26.21 -8.62 -17.80
C LYS A 253 27.45 -7.99 -18.45
N GLY A 254 28.51 -7.75 -17.69
CA GLY A 254 29.71 -7.02 -18.14
C GLY A 254 31.02 -7.79 -18.01
N VAL A 255 31.06 -9.10 -18.26
CA VAL A 255 32.31 -9.81 -18.61
C VAL A 255 32.01 -10.87 -19.65
N SER A 256 32.18 -10.52 -20.91
CA SER A 256 32.59 -11.46 -21.95
C SER A 256 33.55 -10.74 -22.87
N ILE A 257 34.73 -11.37 -22.98
CA ILE A 257 35.91 -11.07 -23.79
C ILE A 257 36.88 -10.06 -23.15
#